data_AF-A0A7Y3M606-F1
#
_entry.id   AF-A0A7Y3M606-F1
#
_cell.length_a   1.000
_cell.length_b   1.000
_cell.length_c   1.000
_cell.angle_alpha   90.00
_cell.angle_beta   90.00
_cell.angle_gamma   90.00
#
_symmetry.space_group_name_H-M   'P 1'
#
loop_
_entity.id
_entity.type
_entity.pdbx_description
1 polymer ?
#
loop_
_entity_poly.entity_id
_entity_poly.type
_entity_poly.pdbx_seq_one_letter_code
_entity_poly.pdbx_strand_id
1 'polypeptide(L)' 'GEERPFHFKHRTLKSQRHKLILQHGSLLIMKGEMQHYWLHQIAKTKKQIGERINLTFRQLVDI' A
#
# COMPACT_ATOMS: atom_id res chain seq x y z
N GLY A 1 -13.29 -1.94 -9.12
CA GLY A 1 -12.03 -1.34 -9.62
C GLY A 1 -10.95 -2.40 -9.59
N GLU A 2 -10.02 -2.32 -10.53
CA GLU A 2 -9.03 -3.38 -10.80
C GLU A 2 -8.14 -3.69 -9.58
N GLU A 3 -7.70 -4.95 -9.46
CA GLU A 3 -6.80 -5.37 -8.41
C GLU A 3 -5.40 -4.77 -8.61
N ARG A 4 -4.71 -4.51 -7.50
CA ARG A 4 -3.34 -4.00 -7.53
C ARG A 4 -2.48 -4.63 -6.44
N PRO A 5 -1.26 -5.12 -6.78
CA PRO A 5 -0.31 -5.51 -5.77
C PRO A 5 0.20 -4.27 -5.02
N PHE A 6 -0.02 -4.27 -3.71
CA PHE A 6 0.55 -3.33 -2.76
C PHE A 6 1.85 -3.91 -2.22
N HIS A 7 2.96 -3.26 -2.54
CA HIS A 7 4.29 -3.65 -2.09
C HIS A 7 4.65 -2.86 -0.85
N PHE A 8 5.21 -3.53 0.15
CA PHE A 8 5.82 -2.87 1.29
C PHE A 8 7.17 -3.51 1.62
N LYS A 9 8.16 -2.66 1.92
CA LYS A 9 9.52 -3.08 2.29
C LYS A 9 9.98 -2.32 3.52
N HIS A 10 10.74 -2.98 4.39
CA HIS A 10 11.37 -2.29 5.51
C HIS A 10 12.39 -1.28 4.97
N ARG A 11 12.52 -0.14 5.64
CA ARG A 11 13.47 0.92 5.27
C ARG A 11 14.92 0.43 5.34
N THR A 12 15.25 -0.32 6.39
CA THR A 12 16.64 -0.78 6.67
C THR A 12 16.87 -2.27 6.44
N LEU A 13 15.86 -3.13 6.64
CA LEU A 13 16.01 -4.59 6.59
C LEU A 13 15.72 -5.07 5.16
N LYS A 14 16.77 -5.17 4.34
CA LYS A 14 16.64 -5.43 2.89
C LYS A 14 15.89 -6.72 2.56
N SER A 15 15.96 -7.73 3.43
CA SER A 15 15.28 -9.03 3.27
C SER A 15 13.77 -8.94 3.52
N GLN A 16 13.29 -7.91 4.22
CA GLN A 16 11.88 -7.78 4.58
C GLN A 16 11.13 -7.02 3.48
N ARG A 17 10.58 -7.80 2.54
CA ARG A 17 9.78 -7.31 1.41
C ARG A 17 8.56 -8.19 1.25
N HIS A 18 7.40 -7.57 1.25
CA HIS A 18 6.13 -8.27 1.19
C HIS A 18 5.23 -7.65 0.12
N LYS A 19 4.24 -8.44 -0.29
CA LYS A 19 3.23 -8.07 -1.27
C LYS A 19 1.87 -8.48 -0.76
N LEU A 20 0.88 -7.62 -0.95
CA LEU A 20 -0.53 -7.88 -0.67
C LEU A 20 -1.33 -7.55 -1.94
N ILE A 21 -2.29 -8.38 -2.32
CA ILE A 21 -3.20 -8.04 -3.42
C ILE A 21 -4.38 -7.25 -2.85
N LEU A 22 -4.56 -6.02 -3.32
CA LEU A 22 -5.72 -5.19 -2.99
C LEU A 22 -6.86 -5.50 -3.94
N GLN A 23 -7.81 -6.30 -3.46
CA GLN A 23 -9.03 -6.65 -4.19
C GLN A 23 -10.00 -5.46 -4.28
N HIS A 24 -11.02 -5.57 -5.13
CA HIS A 24 -12.10 -4.59 -5.14
C HIS A 24 -12.84 -4.57 -3.79
N GLY A 25 -13.16 -3.37 -3.29
CA GLY A 25 -13.87 -3.20 -2.02
C GLY A 25 -13.05 -3.48 -0.76
N SER A 26 -11.78 -3.89 -0.91
CA SER A 26 -10.89 -4.13 0.24
C SER A 26 -10.59 -2.86 1.02
N LEU A 27 -10.52 -3.01 2.35
CA LEU A 27 -10.04 -1.99 3.28
C LEU A 27 -8.69 -2.40 3.84
N LEU A 28 -7.68 -1.55 3.65
CA LEU A 28 -6.35 -1.71 4.25
C LEU A 28 -6.16 -0.69 5.38
N ILE A 29 -5.94 -1.17 6.60
CA ILE A 29 -5.64 -0.33 7.76
C ILE A 29 -4.13 -0.30 7.97
N MET A 30 -3.53 0.89 7.88
CA MET A 30 -2.11 1.11 8.17
C MET A 30 -1.95 2.02 9.38
N LYS A 31 -1.45 1.48 10.50
CA LYS A 31 -1.26 2.22 11.77
C LYS A 31 0.10 1.93 12.41
N GLY A 32 0.49 2.79 13.36
CA GLY A 32 1.67 2.60 14.21
C GLY A 32 2.97 2.44 13.42
N GLU A 33 3.76 1.44 13.80
CA GLU A 33 5.10 1.15 13.30
C GLU A 33 5.20 0.97 11.78
N MET A 34 4.11 0.55 11.12
CA MET A 34 4.08 0.42 9.66
C MET A 34 4.38 1.75 8.96
N GLN A 35 3.89 2.88 9.49
CA GLN A 35 4.13 4.19 8.88
C GLN A 35 5.58 4.67 9.06
N HIS A 36 6.21 4.31 10.18
CA HIS A 36 7.57 4.70 10.50
C HIS A 36 8.61 3.87 9.75
N TYR A 37 8.50 2.54 9.78
CA TYR A 37 9.58 1.65 9.33
C TYR A 37 9.42 1.13 7.91
N TRP A 38 8.23 1.25 7.31
CA TRP A 38 7.94 0.63 6.02
C TRP A 38 7.69 1.67 4.93
N LEU A 39 8.29 1.42 3.78
CA LEU A 39 7.96 2.10 2.54
C LEU A 39 6.93 1.25 1.79
N HIS A 40 5.85 1.88 1.37
CA HIS A 40 4.76 1.20 0.69
C HIS A 40 4.40 1.88 -0.64
N GLN A 41 3.97 1.08 -1.61
CA GLN A 41 3.56 1.57 -2.93
C GLN A 41 2.57 0.62 -3.60
N ILE A 42 1.74 1.17 -4.50
CA ILE A 42 1.06 0.38 -5.53
C ILE A 42 2.08 0.07 -6.61
N ALA A 43 2.29 -1.20 -6.93
CA ALA A 43 3.29 -1.57 -7.93
C ALA A 43 2.86 -1.12 -9.33
N LYS A 44 3.78 -0.46 -10.03
CA LYS A 44 3.61 -0.16 -11.46
C LYS A 44 3.69 -1.45 -12.27
N THR A 45 2.90 -1.54 -13.32
CA THR A 45 2.94 -2.65 -14.27
C THR A 45 2.95 -2.12 -15.69
N LYS A 46 3.63 -2.84 -16.59
CA LYS A 46 3.55 -2.61 -18.04
C LYS A 46 2.40 -3.38 -18.69
N LYS A 47 1.81 -4.33 -17.97
CA LYS A 47 0.65 -5.08 -18.46
C LYS A 47 -0.54 -4.14 -18.58
N GLN A 48 -1.32 -4.27 -19.64
CA GLN A 48 -2.57 -3.57 -19.80
C GLN A 48 -3.58 -4.14 -18.80
N ILE A 49 -3.97 -3.33 -17.81
CA ILE A 49 -4.90 -3.71 -16.75
C ILE A 49 -5.86 -2.55 -16.49
N GLY A 50 -7.07 -2.87 -15.99
CA GLY A 50 -8.13 -1.88 -15.75
C GLY A 50 -7.77 -0.80 -14.73
N GLU A 51 -8.59 0.25 -14.67
CA GLU A 51 -8.39 1.39 -13.77
C GLU A 51 -8.77 1.07 -12.31
N ARG A 52 -8.16 1.80 -11.38
CA ARG A 52 -8.45 1.71 -9.94
C ARG A 52 -8.41 3.10 -9.30
N ILE A 53 -9.47 3.43 -8.56
CA ILE A 53 -9.51 4.56 -7.63
C ILE A 53 -9.22 4.04 -6.22
N ASN A 54 -8.33 4.71 -5.48
CA ASN A 54 -8.02 4.39 -4.10
C ASN A 54 -8.31 5.61 -3.22
N LEU A 55 -9.13 5.43 -2.18
CA LEU A 55 -9.44 6.46 -1.20
C LEU A 55 -8.58 6.23 0.04
N THR A 56 -7.73 7.20 0.38
CA THR A 56 -6.87 7.14 1.56
C THR A 56 -7.34 8.17 2.57
N PHE A 57 -7.93 7.70 3.66
CA PHE A 57 -8.37 8.56 4.75
C PHE A 57 -7.24 8.72 5.78
N ARG A 58 -7.13 9.93 6.33
CA ARG A 58 -6.18 10.25 7.40
C ARG A 58 -6.88 11.13 8.42
N GLN A 59 -6.69 10.83 9.69
CA GLN A 59 -6.98 11.77 10.76
C GLN A 59 -5.75 12.67 10.92
N LEU A 60 -5.95 13.98 10.79
CA LEU A 60 -4.91 14.96 11.11
C LEU A 60 -4.89 15.12 12.64
N VAL A 61 -3.70 15.14 13.21
CA VAL A 61 -3.50 15.52 14.60
C VAL A 61 -3.17 17.01 14.63
N ASP A 62 -3.89 17.77 15.43
CA ASP A 62 -3.56 19.17 15.69
C ASP A 62 -2.27 19.20 16.53
N ILE A 63 -1.32 20.04 16.12
CA ILE A 63 -0.03 20.28 16.80
C ILE A 63 -0.18 21.48 17.72
#